data_AF-A0A820L266-F1
#
_entry.id   AF-A0A820L266-F1
#
_cell.length_a   1.000
_cell.length_b   1.000
_cell.length_c   1.000
_cell.angle_alpha   90.00
_cell.angle_beta   90.00
_cell.angle_gamma   90.00
#
_symmetry.space_group_name_H-M   'P 1'
#
loop_
_entity.id
_entity.type
_entity.pdbx_description
1 polymer ?
#
loop_
_entity_poly.entity_id
_entity_poly.type
_entity_poly.pdbx_seq_one_letter_code
_entity_poly.pdbx_strand_id
1 'polypeptide(L)'
;GTTNFENSKGYTIPLDKRLAADGRGLQSTHINENFAKLAEALYTADLKAREAVDMRAKVEKQIAKKQRDDKEERLRELALHARTDRAGIRLADKGDEQSAERDQIRQERNKERQRAAALQRAGGDKKRPNERDISEQI
;
A
#
# COMPACT_ATOMS: atom_id res chain seq x y z
N GLY A 1 -32.57 52.59 -50.32
CA GLY A 1 -32.60 51.88 -49.02
C GLY A 1 -31.26 52.06 -48.35
N THR A 2 -31.23 52.23 -47.04
CA THR A 2 -29.99 52.27 -46.24
C THR A 2 -29.46 50.84 -46.09
N THR A 3 -28.22 50.57 -46.48
CA THR A 3 -27.60 49.25 -46.30
C THR A 3 -26.78 49.22 -45.01
N ASN A 4 -26.70 48.06 -44.36
CA ASN A 4 -25.93 47.89 -43.10
C ASN A 4 -24.41 47.84 -43.32
N PHE A 5 -23.96 47.70 -44.56
CA PHE A 5 -22.55 47.47 -44.91
C PHE A 5 -21.88 48.64 -45.64
N GLU A 6 -22.62 49.57 -46.26
CA GLU A 6 -22.00 50.62 -47.08
C GLU A 6 -22.66 51.99 -46.90
N ASN A 7 -21.84 53.02 -46.73
CA ASN A 7 -22.25 54.43 -46.69
C ASN A 7 -21.39 55.26 -47.64
N SER A 8 -21.47 54.97 -48.93
CA SER A 8 -20.64 55.56 -49.99
C SER A 8 -20.73 57.09 -50.10
N LYS A 9 -21.79 57.72 -49.59
CA LYS A 9 -21.99 59.18 -49.59
C LYS A 9 -21.82 59.84 -48.21
N GLY A 10 -21.42 59.08 -47.19
CA GLY A 10 -21.10 59.61 -45.85
C GLY A 10 -22.29 60.19 -45.07
N TYR A 11 -23.54 59.81 -45.40
CA TYR A 11 -24.71 60.36 -44.72
C TYR A 11 -24.79 59.96 -43.24
N THR A 12 -25.22 60.89 -42.39
CA THR A 12 -25.62 60.60 -41.01
C THR A 12 -27.00 59.95 -41.02
N ILE A 13 -27.04 58.64 -40.87
CA ILE A 13 -28.28 57.85 -40.85
C ILE A 13 -28.63 57.54 -39.40
N PRO A 14 -29.83 57.89 -38.92
CA PRO A 14 -30.25 57.61 -37.55
C PRO A 14 -30.44 56.10 -37.30
N LEU A 15 -30.27 55.67 -36.05
CA LEU A 15 -30.20 54.26 -35.66
C LEU A 15 -31.49 53.48 -35.93
N ASP A 16 -32.64 54.13 -35.76
CA ASP A 16 -33.97 53.59 -36.05
C ASP A 16 -34.09 53.11 -37.49
N LYS A 17 -33.56 53.86 -38.46
CA LYS A 17 -33.59 53.51 -39.89
C LYS A 17 -32.65 52.37 -40.24
N ARG A 18 -31.50 52.28 -39.55
CA ARG A 18 -30.57 51.14 -39.69
C ARG A 18 -31.17 49.87 -39.10
N LEU A 19 -31.75 49.98 -37.90
CA LEU A 19 -32.36 48.86 -37.19
C LEU A 19 -33.64 48.36 -37.89
N ALA A 20 -34.45 49.26 -38.46
CA ALA A 20 -35.64 48.89 -39.22
C ALA A 20 -35.30 48.11 -40.51
N ALA A 21 -34.13 48.37 -41.11
CA ALA A 21 -33.64 47.64 -42.28
C ALA A 21 -33.01 46.27 -41.94
N ASP A 22 -32.80 45.99 -40.65
CA ASP A 22 -32.03 44.84 -40.17
C ASP A 22 -32.83 43.53 -40.17
N GLY A 23 -34.17 43.59 -40.11
CA GLY A 23 -35.07 42.42 -40.29
C GLY A 23 -34.93 41.28 -39.28
N ARG A 24 -33.88 41.25 -38.45
CA ARG A 24 -33.58 40.20 -37.47
C ARG A 24 -34.66 40.05 -36.40
N GLY A 25 -35.35 41.14 -36.05
CA GLY A 25 -36.51 41.11 -35.14
C GLY A 25 -37.76 40.42 -35.70
N LEU A 26 -37.78 40.10 -37.01
CA LEU A 26 -38.86 39.38 -37.67
C LEU A 26 -38.61 37.86 -37.74
N GLN A 27 -37.40 37.39 -37.38
CA GLN A 27 -37.08 35.96 -37.37
C GLN A 27 -37.42 35.33 -36.02
N SER A 28 -38.26 34.29 -36.03
CA SER A 28 -38.52 33.47 -34.86
C SER A 28 -37.54 32.31 -34.76
N THR A 29 -36.75 32.27 -33.69
CA THR A 29 -35.85 31.15 -33.38
C THR A 29 -36.66 30.00 -32.80
N HIS A 30 -36.79 28.91 -33.56
CA HIS A 30 -37.46 27.70 -33.10
C HIS A 30 -36.43 26.65 -32.67
N ILE A 31 -36.69 25.97 -31.56
CA ILE A 31 -35.85 24.88 -31.06
C ILE A 31 -36.55 23.55 -31.35
N ASN A 32 -35.81 22.59 -31.90
CA ASN A 32 -36.32 21.26 -32.18
C ASN A 32 -36.41 20.41 -30.89
N GLU A 33 -37.55 19.77 -30.64
CA GLU A 33 -37.77 18.87 -29.49
C GLU A 33 -36.78 17.69 -29.43
N ASN A 34 -36.21 17.28 -30.57
CA ASN A 34 -35.21 16.22 -30.62
C ASN A 34 -33.96 16.57 -29.79
N PHE A 35 -33.66 17.85 -29.58
CA PHE A 35 -32.56 18.25 -28.69
C PHE A 35 -32.85 17.91 -27.23
N ALA A 36 -34.10 18.06 -26.77
CA ALA A 36 -34.49 17.66 -25.42
C ALA A 36 -34.41 16.14 -25.24
N LYS A 37 -34.99 15.39 -26.20
CA LYS A 37 -34.94 13.91 -26.20
C LYS A 37 -33.50 13.38 -26.22
N LEU A 38 -32.62 14.02 -27.00
CA LEU A 38 -31.21 13.65 -27.05
C LEU A 38 -30.51 13.94 -25.72
N ALA A 39 -30.75 15.11 -25.12
CA ALA A 39 -30.15 15.48 -23.84
C ALA A 39 -30.56 14.50 -22.71
N GLU A 40 -31.84 14.12 -22.66
CA GLU A 40 -32.36 13.14 -21.70
C GLU A 40 -31.78 11.75 -21.92
N ALA A 41 -31.67 11.31 -23.19
CA ALA A 41 -31.08 10.03 -23.53
C ALA A 41 -29.60 9.96 -23.13
N LEU A 42 -28.83 11.03 -23.39
CA LEU A 42 -27.43 11.14 -23.01
C LEU A 42 -27.26 11.16 -21.48
N TYR A 43 -28.12 11.88 -20.76
CA TYR A 43 -28.10 11.92 -19.30
C TYR A 43 -28.34 10.52 -18.70
N THR A 44 -29.35 9.82 -19.20
CA THR A 44 -29.69 8.48 -18.74
C THR A 44 -28.58 7.47 -19.09
N ALA A 45 -27.96 7.60 -20.26
CA ALA A 45 -26.87 6.76 -20.69
C ALA A 45 -25.62 6.97 -19.81
N ASP A 46 -25.26 8.22 -19.48
CA ASP A 46 -24.13 8.52 -18.60
C ASP A 46 -24.35 7.93 -17.20
N LEU A 47 -25.54 8.09 -16.63
CA LEU A 47 -25.87 7.53 -15.32
C LEU A 47 -25.68 6.01 -15.29
N LYS A 48 -26.25 5.30 -16.28
CA LYS A 48 -26.11 3.83 -16.39
C LYS A 48 -24.67 3.40 -16.63
N ALA A 49 -23.90 4.17 -17.42
CA ALA A 49 -22.50 3.87 -17.67
C ALA A 49 -21.68 3.96 -16.37
N ARG A 50 -21.91 4.98 -15.55
CA ARG A 50 -21.25 5.13 -14.24
C ARG A 50 -21.61 3.99 -13.30
N GLU A 51 -22.89 3.64 -13.20
CA GLU A 51 -23.34 2.50 -12.38
C GLU A 51 -22.68 1.19 -12.83
N ALA A 52 -22.59 0.94 -14.14
CA ALA A 52 -21.95 -0.25 -14.68
C ALA A 52 -20.43 -0.29 -14.36
N VAL A 53 -19.75 0.85 -14.47
CA VAL A 53 -18.32 0.97 -14.13
C VAL A 53 -18.10 0.71 -12.64
N ASP A 54 -18.92 1.30 -11.77
CA ASP A 54 -18.81 1.11 -10.31
C ASP A 54 -19.08 -0.35 -9.91
N MET A 55 -20.10 -0.97 -10.52
CA MET A 55 -20.40 -2.39 -10.28
C MET A 55 -19.26 -3.28 -10.74
N ARG A 56 -18.70 -3.03 -11.92
CA ARG A 56 -17.54 -3.77 -12.43
C ARG A 56 -16.33 -3.62 -11.51
N ALA A 57 -16.01 -2.40 -11.08
CA ALA A 57 -14.90 -2.14 -10.16
C ALA A 57 -15.07 -2.87 -8.82
N LYS A 58 -16.30 -2.93 -8.29
CA LYS A 58 -16.62 -3.70 -7.08
C LYS A 58 -16.38 -5.21 -7.28
N VAL A 59 -16.85 -5.76 -8.39
CA VAL A 59 -16.68 -7.19 -8.72
C VAL A 59 -15.20 -7.52 -8.91
N GLU A 60 -14.46 -6.72 -9.68
CA GLU A 60 -13.02 -6.92 -9.90
C GLU A 60 -12.23 -6.86 -8.58
N LYS A 61 -12.58 -5.93 -7.68
CA LYS A 61 -11.99 -5.87 -6.33
C LYS A 61 -12.29 -7.13 -5.50
N GLN A 62 -13.51 -7.65 -5.57
CA GLN A 62 -13.89 -8.88 -4.86
C GLN A 62 -13.13 -10.10 -5.41
N ILE A 63 -13.02 -10.22 -6.74
CA ILE A 63 -12.25 -11.29 -7.38
C ILE A 63 -10.78 -11.20 -6.99
N ALA A 64 -10.19 -10.00 -7.04
CA ALA A 64 -8.80 -9.79 -6.65
C ALA A 64 -8.58 -10.13 -5.16
N LYS A 65 -9.51 -9.78 -4.27
CA LYS A 65 -9.45 -10.16 -2.86
C LYS A 65 -9.48 -11.68 -2.70
N LYS A 66 -10.44 -12.35 -3.34
CA LYS A 66 -10.56 -13.82 -3.29
C LYS A 66 -9.30 -14.52 -3.81
N GLN A 67 -8.74 -14.06 -4.93
CA GLN A 67 -7.50 -14.60 -5.47
C GLN A 67 -6.31 -14.42 -4.52
N ARG A 68 -6.25 -13.31 -3.78
CA ARG A 68 -5.23 -13.09 -2.75
C ARG A 68 -5.42 -14.03 -1.57
N ASP A 69 -6.64 -14.19 -1.10
CA ASP A 69 -6.98 -15.08 0.02
C ASP A 69 -6.66 -16.55 -0.35
N ASP A 70 -7.08 -17.02 -1.53
CA ASP A 70 -6.78 -18.36 -2.05
C ASP A 70 -5.26 -18.60 -2.18
N LYS A 71 -4.51 -17.57 -2.58
CA LYS A 71 -3.04 -17.65 -2.69
C LYS A 71 -2.39 -17.73 -1.32
N GLU A 72 -2.87 -16.98 -0.34
CA GLU A 72 -2.38 -17.03 1.04
C GLU A 72 -2.65 -18.39 1.68
N GLU A 73 -3.84 -18.96 1.47
CA GLU A 73 -4.21 -20.28 1.96
C GLU A 73 -3.29 -21.37 1.37
N ARG A 74 -3.10 -21.40 0.05
CA ARG A 74 -2.16 -22.33 -0.60
C ARG A 74 -0.74 -22.22 -0.05
N LEU A 75 -0.27 -20.99 0.18
CA LEU A 75 1.07 -20.77 0.76
C LEU A 75 1.15 -21.27 2.21
N ARG A 76 0.08 -21.13 3.00
CA ARG A 76 0.01 -21.68 4.36
C ARG A 76 0.04 -23.20 4.34
N GLU A 77 -0.76 -23.84 3.49
CA GLU A 77 -0.77 -25.30 3.35
C GLU A 77 0.61 -25.84 2.94
N LEU A 78 1.25 -25.21 1.95
CA LEU A 78 2.60 -25.59 1.51
C LEU A 78 3.63 -25.40 2.63
N ALA A 79 3.53 -24.32 3.41
CA ALA A 79 4.40 -24.09 4.56
C ALA A 79 4.16 -25.11 5.69
N LEU A 80 2.91 -25.52 5.93
CA LEU A 80 2.57 -26.57 6.90
C LEU A 80 3.15 -27.91 6.45
N HIS A 81 2.93 -28.31 5.19
CA HIS A 81 3.49 -29.54 4.63
C HIS A 81 5.03 -29.56 4.71
N ALA A 82 5.69 -28.46 4.35
CA ALA A 82 7.16 -28.37 4.45
C ALA A 82 7.66 -28.45 5.90
N ARG A 83 6.88 -27.97 6.88
CA ARG A 83 7.20 -28.10 8.31
C ARG A 83 7.00 -29.53 8.81
N THR A 84 5.92 -30.20 8.40
CA THR A 84 5.67 -31.61 8.78
C THR A 84 6.72 -32.53 8.18
N ASP A 85 7.09 -32.35 6.92
CA ASP A 85 8.15 -33.15 6.28
C ASP A 85 9.49 -32.93 6.98
N ARG A 86 9.82 -31.68 7.32
CA ARG A 86 11.03 -31.38 8.09
C ARG A 86 10.97 -31.96 9.50
N ALA A 87 9.81 -31.99 10.15
CA ALA A 87 9.65 -32.61 11.47
C ALA A 87 9.77 -34.15 11.37
N GLY A 88 9.21 -34.76 10.33
CA GLY A 88 9.34 -36.20 10.04
C GLY A 88 10.79 -36.59 9.70
N ILE A 89 11.50 -35.77 8.91
CA ILE A 89 12.93 -35.94 8.65
C ILE A 89 13.76 -35.71 9.92
N ARG A 90 13.41 -34.76 10.79
CA ARG A 90 14.08 -34.63 12.11
C ARG A 90 13.86 -35.84 13.02
N LEU A 91 12.72 -36.53 12.88
CA LEU A 91 12.45 -37.77 13.59
C LEU A 91 13.18 -38.97 12.96
N ALA A 92 13.35 -38.97 11.62
CA ALA A 92 13.94 -40.09 10.87
C ALA A 92 15.47 -39.96 10.63
N ASP A 93 16.03 -38.76 10.66
CA ASP A 93 17.44 -38.46 10.39
C ASP A 93 18.03 -37.68 11.58
N LYS A 94 18.65 -38.41 12.52
CA LYS A 94 19.66 -37.89 13.46
C LYS A 94 19.22 -36.81 14.46
N GLY A 95 17.93 -36.72 14.76
CA GLY A 95 17.41 -35.83 15.81
C GLY A 95 17.95 -36.15 17.20
N ASP A 96 18.05 -37.43 17.56
CA ASP A 96 18.42 -37.81 18.93
C ASP A 96 19.91 -37.62 19.23
N GLU A 97 20.81 -38.05 18.35
CA GLU A 97 22.26 -37.96 18.62
C GLU A 97 22.78 -36.51 18.54
N GLN A 98 22.43 -35.75 17.49
CA GLN A 98 22.90 -34.36 17.36
C GLN A 98 22.19 -33.39 18.31
N SER A 99 20.95 -33.67 18.74
CA SER A 99 20.31 -32.85 19.78
C SER A 99 20.89 -33.16 21.16
N ALA A 100 21.12 -34.44 21.48
CA ALA A 100 21.75 -34.86 22.71
C ALA A 100 23.18 -34.30 22.83
N GLU A 101 23.97 -34.33 21.75
CA GLU A 101 25.31 -33.74 21.72
C GLU A 101 25.27 -32.22 21.96
N ARG A 102 24.31 -31.53 21.32
CA ARG A 102 24.13 -30.07 21.51
C ARG A 102 23.70 -29.72 22.93
N ASP A 103 22.88 -30.57 23.56
CA ASP A 103 22.44 -30.40 24.94
C ASP A 103 23.55 -30.77 25.95
N GLN A 104 24.38 -31.77 25.66
CA GLN A 104 25.59 -32.06 26.44
C GLN A 104 26.56 -30.87 26.42
N ILE A 105 26.83 -30.28 25.25
CA ILE A 105 27.67 -29.08 25.12
C ILE A 105 27.11 -27.91 25.94
N ARG A 106 25.78 -27.74 26.00
CA ARG A 106 25.15 -26.69 26.83
C ARG A 106 25.33 -26.96 28.33
N GLN A 107 25.13 -28.21 28.75
CA GLN A 107 25.29 -28.60 30.16
C GLN A 107 26.75 -28.50 30.61
N GLU A 108 27.69 -28.90 29.77
CA GLU A 108 29.12 -28.81 30.03
C GLU A 108 29.54 -27.35 30.22
N ARG A 109 29.14 -26.47 29.30
CA ARG A 109 29.42 -25.03 29.41
C ARG A 109 28.80 -24.40 30.66
N ASN A 110 27.64 -24.91 31.11
CA ASN A 110 26.99 -24.43 32.33
C ASN A 110 27.73 -24.92 33.58
N LYS A 111 28.14 -26.20 33.61
CA LYS A 111 29.00 -26.76 34.67
C LYS A 111 30.35 -26.05 34.72
N GLU A 112 30.93 -25.73 33.57
CA GLU A 112 32.19 -24.98 33.48
C GLU A 112 32.03 -23.57 34.07
N ARG A 113 30.97 -22.83 33.72
CA ARG A 113 30.66 -21.54 34.34
C ARG A 113 30.46 -21.65 35.84
N GLN A 114 29.74 -22.68 36.31
CA GLN A 114 29.54 -22.92 37.73
C GLN A 114 30.86 -23.22 38.45
N ARG A 115 31.73 -24.06 37.86
CA ARG A 115 33.06 -24.36 38.39
C ARG A 115 33.94 -23.12 38.42
N ALA A 116 33.95 -22.31 37.36
CA ALA A 116 34.69 -21.06 37.30
C ALA A 116 34.20 -20.03 38.34
N ALA A 117 32.88 -19.89 38.51
CA ALA A 117 32.30 -19.04 39.53
C ALA A 117 32.57 -19.55 40.96
N ALA A 118 32.55 -20.87 41.17
CA ALA A 118 32.91 -21.50 42.43
C ALA A 118 34.41 -21.32 42.73
N LEU A 119 35.29 -21.42 41.73
CA LEU A 119 36.72 -21.18 41.87
C LEU A 119 37.03 -19.70 42.13
N GLN A 120 36.29 -18.76 41.52
CA GLN A 120 36.38 -17.33 41.84
C GLN A 120 35.87 -17.02 43.25
N ARG A 121 34.80 -17.68 43.71
CA ARG A 121 34.33 -17.55 45.11
C ARG A 121 35.31 -18.18 46.11
N ALA A 122 35.85 -19.35 45.80
CA ALA A 122 36.83 -20.05 46.64
C ALA A 122 38.23 -19.39 46.61
N GLY A 123 38.56 -18.68 45.53
CA GLY A 123 39.76 -17.84 45.41
C GLY A 123 39.63 -16.49 46.12
N GLY A 124 38.45 -16.15 46.65
CA GLY A 124 38.16 -14.92 47.38
C GLY A 124 38.77 -14.82 48.77
N ASP A 125 39.50 -15.83 49.25
CA ASP A 125 40.07 -15.82 50.61
C ASP A 125 41.55 -16.27 50.66
N LYS A 126 42.38 -15.65 49.82
CA LYS A 126 43.84 -15.60 50.05
C LYS A 126 44.29 -14.14 50.17
N LYS A 127 43.93 -13.49 51.27
CA LYS A 127 44.75 -12.41 51.82
C LYS A 127 46.15 -12.98 52.09
N ARG A 128 47.13 -12.61 51.26
CA ARG A 128 48.55 -12.84 51.56
C ARG A 128 48.93 -11.92 52.72
N PRO A 129 49.41 -12.43 53.86
CA PRO A 129 49.92 -11.55 54.91
C PRO A 129 51.39 -11.22 54.63
N ASN A 130 51.68 -9.93 54.62
CA ASN A 130 52.96 -9.30 54.95
C ASN A 130 54.21 -9.72 54.15
N GLU A 131 54.60 -8.85 53.22
CA GLU A 131 56.01 -8.48 53.06
C GLU A 131 56.13 -6.99 53.41
N ARG A 132 56.67 -6.74 54.61
CA ARG A 132 57.10 -5.42 55.05
C ARG A 132 58.47 -5.17 54.43
N ASP A 133 58.52 -4.46 53.31
CA ASP A 133 59.79 -3.97 52.77
C ASP A 133 60.10 -2.58 53.31
N ILE A 134 61.04 -2.62 54.24
CA ILE A 134 61.89 -1.56 54.76
C ILE A 134 62.82 -1.15 53.62
N SER A 135 62.80 0.13 53.23
CA SER A 135 63.99 0.76 52.63
C SER A 135 64.04 2.25 53.00
N GLU A 136 65.02 2.55 53.88
CA GLU A 136 65.96 3.69 53.85
C GLU A 136 65.35 5.11 53.97
N GLN A 137 65.36 5.74 55.15
CA GLN A 137 66.46 6.48 55.80
C GLN A 137 66.94 7.72 55.04
N ILE A 138 66.41 8.90 55.39
CA ILE A 138 67.07 10.15 55.87
C ILE A 138 66.00 11.25 55.96
#